data_AF-A0A661EPF4-F1
#
_entry.id   AF-A0A661EPF4-F1
#
_cell.length_a   1.000
_cell.length_b   1.000
_cell.length_c   1.000
_cell.angle_alpha   90.00
_cell.angle_beta   90.00
_cell.angle_gamma   90.00
#
_symmetry.space_group_name_H-M   'P 1'
#
loop_
_entity.id
_entity.type
_entity.pdbx_description
1 polymer ?
#
loop_
_entity_poly.entity_id
_entity_poly.type
_entity_poly.pdbx_seq_one_letter_code
_entity_poly.pdbx_strand_id
1 'polypeptide(L)'
;ELVISAWFYQLYLILGIFIPLIVTNCAIIARAEAFAFRNSPLPALVDGLFMGLGFTAVLTLLGAIREVIGYGTLLRQADLLFGDVAAGWTVTLVDGYNGFLLAILPPGAFIALGFMIALKNVIDQRGEARRQAAAVTVITPATTMGAV
;
A
#
# COMPACT_ATOMS: atom_id res chain seq x y z
N GLU A 1 19.35 12.75 0.04
CA GLU A 1 19.85 14.13 -0.02
C GLU A 1 21.03 14.31 -0.96
N LEU A 2 22.27 14.11 -0.53
CA LEU A 2 23.48 14.48 -1.29
C LEU A 2 23.53 13.96 -2.74
N VAL A 3 23.16 12.70 -2.97
CA VAL A 3 23.15 12.09 -4.32
C VAL A 3 22.05 12.68 -5.21
N ILE A 4 20.88 12.96 -4.64
CA ILE A 4 19.72 13.53 -5.37
C ILE A 4 19.98 15.00 -5.71
N SER A 5 20.58 15.78 -4.82
CA SER A 5 20.95 17.18 -5.10
C SER A 5 22.00 17.30 -6.20
N ALA A 6 22.88 16.30 -6.35
CA ALA A 6 23.96 16.32 -7.34
C ALA A 6 23.51 15.92 -8.76
N TRP A 7 22.59 14.95 -8.89
CA TRP A 7 22.17 14.41 -10.20
C TRP A 7 20.74 14.78 -10.62
N PHE A 8 19.85 15.12 -9.67
CA PHE A 8 18.42 15.33 -9.91
C PHE A 8 17.88 16.55 -9.15
N TYR A 9 18.49 17.72 -9.39
CA TYR A 9 18.19 18.96 -8.68
C TYR A 9 16.74 19.45 -8.81
N GLN A 10 16.10 19.26 -9.97
CA GLN A 10 14.69 19.61 -10.18
C GLN A 10 13.74 18.75 -9.32
N LEU A 11 14.06 17.46 -9.16
CA LEU A 11 13.30 16.54 -8.33
C LEU A 11 13.52 16.81 -6.83
N TYR A 12 14.74 17.21 -6.46
CA TYR A 12 15.10 17.60 -5.09
C TYR A 12 14.23 18.74 -4.55
N LEU A 13 13.93 19.76 -5.36
CA LEU A 13 13.11 20.90 -4.94
C LEU A 13 11.66 20.53 -4.59
N ILE A 14 11.10 19.53 -5.28
CA ILE A 14 9.73 19.05 -5.06
C ILE A 14 9.72 18.00 -3.93
N LEU A 15 10.71 17.11 -3.91
CA LEU A 15 10.75 15.97 -3.00
C LEU A 15 11.41 16.27 -1.64
N GLY A 16 12.07 17.42 -1.50
CA GLY A 16 12.88 17.77 -0.33
C GLY A 16 12.12 17.75 1.00
N ILE A 17 10.83 18.09 1.01
CA ILE A 17 10.00 18.00 2.21
C ILE A 17 9.65 16.55 2.60
N PHE A 18 9.63 15.64 1.62
CA PHE A 18 9.25 14.24 1.87
C PHE A 18 10.40 13.43 2.48
N ILE A 19 11.66 13.84 2.29
CA ILE A 19 12.81 13.09 2.79
C ILE A 19 12.87 13.09 4.34
N PRO A 20 12.68 14.22 5.05
CA PRO A 20 12.49 14.22 6.51
C PRO A 20 11.26 13.40 6.96
N LEU A 21 10.17 13.40 6.18
CA LEU A 21 8.95 12.63 6.47
C LEU A 21 9.17 11.12 6.30
N ILE A 22 10.06 10.70 5.40
CA ILE A 22 10.43 9.29 5.22
C ILE A 22 11.27 8.83 6.42
N VAL A 23 12.25 9.63 6.85
CA VAL A 23 13.15 9.26 7.97
C VAL A 23 12.39 9.21 9.31
N THR A 24 11.42 10.11 9.51
CA THR A 24 10.59 10.16 10.72
C THR A 24 9.35 9.26 10.65
N ASN A 25 9.22 8.43 9.63
CA ASN A 25 8.10 7.51 9.50
C ASN A 25 8.10 6.50 10.65
N CYS A 26 7.04 6.52 11.47
CA CYS A 26 6.91 5.68 12.65
C CYS A 26 6.94 4.18 12.33
N ALA A 27 6.42 3.76 11.17
CA ALA A 27 6.42 2.35 10.80
C ALA A 27 7.84 1.84 10.54
N ILE A 28 8.69 2.66 9.89
CA ILE A 28 10.07 2.28 9.60
C ILE A 28 10.88 2.16 10.89
N ILE A 29 10.76 3.15 11.79
CA ILE A 29 11.44 3.13 13.09
C ILE A 29 10.96 1.94 13.93
N ALA A 30 9.65 1.71 14.03
CA ALA A 30 9.11 0.60 14.82
C ALA A 30 9.59 -0.78 14.33
N ARG A 31 9.72 -0.97 13.00
CA ARG A 31 10.21 -2.23 12.43
C ARG A 31 11.73 -2.38 12.54
N ALA A 32 12.48 -1.29 12.39
CA ALA A 32 13.90 -1.28 12.69
C ALA A 32 14.16 -1.68 14.16
N GLU A 33 13.34 -1.15 15.07
CA GLU A 33 13.47 -1.45 16.50
C GLU A 33 13.07 -2.90 16.84
N ALA A 34 11.96 -3.37 16.30
CA ALA A 34 11.42 -4.69 16.60
C ALA A 34 12.21 -5.85 15.96
N PHE A 35 12.76 -5.65 14.75
CA PHE A 35 13.36 -6.74 13.96
C PHE A 35 14.86 -6.55 13.72
N ALA A 36 15.30 -5.36 13.28
CA ALA A 36 16.69 -5.16 12.86
C ALA A 36 17.70 -5.21 14.02
N PHE A 37 17.32 -4.78 15.24
CA PHE A 37 18.23 -4.85 16.39
C PHE A 37 18.45 -6.25 16.97
N ARG A 38 17.58 -7.21 16.65
CA ARG A 38 17.62 -8.56 17.25
C ARG A 38 18.07 -9.64 16.27
N ASN A 39 18.19 -9.32 14.98
CA ASN A 39 18.48 -10.29 13.90
C ASN A 39 19.75 -9.92 13.12
N SER A 40 20.31 -10.90 12.42
CA SER A 40 21.46 -10.70 11.51
C SER A 40 21.10 -9.76 10.35
N PRO A 41 22.08 -9.10 9.71
CA PRO A 41 21.82 -8.09 8.68
C PRO A 41 21.10 -8.62 7.43
N LEU A 42 21.35 -9.86 7.02
CA LEU A 42 20.70 -10.48 5.86
C LEU A 42 19.17 -10.63 6.04
N PRO A 43 18.66 -11.29 7.11
CA PRO A 43 17.22 -11.36 7.32
C PRO A 43 16.59 -9.98 7.56
N ALA A 44 17.30 -9.05 8.21
CA ALA A 44 16.81 -7.68 8.41
C ALA A 44 16.63 -6.92 7.07
N LEU A 45 17.52 -7.13 6.10
CA LEU A 45 17.41 -6.54 4.77
C LEU A 45 16.20 -7.07 4.00
N VAL A 46 15.93 -8.38 4.09
CA VAL A 46 14.76 -8.99 3.47
C VAL A 46 13.47 -8.46 4.08
N ASP A 47 13.42 -8.32 5.42
CA ASP A 47 12.26 -7.74 6.11
C ASP A 47 11.99 -6.29 5.70
N GLY A 48 13.04 -5.45 5.68
CA GLY A 48 12.95 -4.07 5.24
C GLY A 48 12.48 -3.95 3.78
N LEU A 49 12.94 -4.83 2.89
CA LEU A 49 12.53 -4.85 1.49
C LEU A 49 11.03 -5.17 1.34
N PHE A 50 10.55 -6.24 1.99
CA PHE A 50 9.13 -6.61 1.92
C PHE A 50 8.21 -5.58 2.59
N MET A 51 8.65 -5.00 3.71
CA MET A 51 7.93 -3.92 4.37
C MET A 51 7.82 -2.70 3.44
N GLY A 52 8.91 -2.30 2.80
CA GLY A 52 8.93 -1.19 1.84
C GLY A 52 8.02 -1.45 0.64
N LEU A 53 8.13 -2.63 0.02
CA LEU A 53 7.28 -3.02 -1.11
C LEU A 53 5.80 -3.04 -0.74
N GLY A 54 5.44 -3.55 0.44
CA GLY A 54 4.06 -3.54 0.93
C GLY A 54 3.54 -2.12 1.15
N PHE A 55 4.36 -1.25 1.74
CA PHE A 55 4.00 0.15 1.96
C PHE A 55 3.80 0.89 0.63
N THR A 56 4.71 0.72 -0.32
CA THR A 56 4.58 1.27 -1.68
C THR A 56 3.31 0.76 -2.35
N ALA A 57 3.04 -0.54 -2.34
CA ALA A 57 1.86 -1.11 -2.97
C ALA A 57 0.54 -0.54 -2.39
N VAL A 58 0.45 -0.40 -1.07
CA VAL A 58 -0.72 0.20 -0.41
C VAL A 58 -0.87 1.66 -0.79
N LEU A 59 0.21 2.45 -0.79
CA LEU A 59 0.15 3.86 -1.17
C LEU A 59 -0.18 4.07 -2.65
N THR A 60 0.35 3.24 -3.54
CA THR A 60 0.01 3.26 -4.97
C THR A 60 -1.46 2.94 -5.19
N LEU A 61 -1.98 1.90 -4.55
CA LEU A 61 -3.40 1.54 -4.63
C LEU A 61 -4.30 2.65 -4.05
N LEU A 62 -3.94 3.19 -2.89
CA LEU A 62 -4.67 4.29 -2.26
C LEU A 62 -4.68 5.53 -3.16
N GLY A 63 -3.54 5.85 -3.77
CA GLY A 63 -3.39 6.95 -4.73
C GLY A 63 -4.29 6.75 -5.95
N ALA A 64 -4.27 5.56 -6.56
CA ALA A 64 -5.10 5.22 -7.70
C ALA A 64 -6.60 5.34 -7.38
N ILE A 65 -7.05 4.83 -6.22
CA ILE A 65 -8.44 4.96 -5.78
C ILE A 65 -8.82 6.44 -5.61
N ARG A 66 -7.96 7.24 -4.98
CA ARG A 66 -8.20 8.68 -4.76
C ARG A 66 -8.23 9.46 -6.07
N GLU A 67 -7.42 9.09 -7.04
CA GLU A 67 -7.38 9.73 -8.34
C GLU A 67 -8.63 9.43 -9.16
N VAL A 68 -9.07 8.17 -9.17
CA VAL A 68 -10.32 7.74 -9.82
C VAL A 68 -11.52 8.43 -9.20
N ILE A 69 -11.62 8.48 -7.86
CA ILE A 69 -12.76 9.13 -7.17
C ILE A 69 -12.70 10.66 -7.29
N GLY A 70 -11.50 11.23 -7.25
CA GLY A 70 -11.28 12.68 -7.25
C GLY A 70 -11.44 13.33 -8.62
N TYR A 71 -10.86 12.73 -9.66
CA TYR A 71 -10.77 13.31 -11.01
C TYR A 71 -11.35 12.43 -12.12
N GLY A 72 -11.73 11.18 -11.85
CA GLY A 72 -12.22 10.26 -12.89
C GLY A 72 -11.13 9.82 -13.89
N THR A 73 -9.85 9.98 -13.53
CA THR A 73 -8.70 9.67 -14.37
C THR A 73 -7.70 8.81 -13.60
N LEU A 74 -6.82 8.13 -14.33
CA LEU A 74 -5.74 7.31 -13.80
C LEU A 74 -4.42 7.80 -14.41
N LEU A 75 -3.40 8.01 -13.56
CA LEU A 75 -2.05 8.47 -13.95
C LEU A 75 -1.99 9.85 -14.62
N ARG A 76 -2.91 10.75 -14.27
CA ARG A 76 -2.88 12.16 -14.66
C ARG A 76 -1.56 12.79 -14.18
N GLN A 77 -0.89 13.50 -15.08
CA GLN A 77 0.38 14.18 -14.83
C GLN A 77 1.57 13.23 -14.53
N ALA A 78 1.54 11.99 -15.02
CA ALA A 78 2.67 11.06 -14.92
C ALA A 78 3.95 11.58 -15.61
N ASP A 79 3.81 12.52 -16.54
CA ASP A 79 4.90 13.28 -17.17
C ASP A 79 5.80 14.02 -16.17
N LEU A 80 5.27 14.46 -15.03
CA LEU A 80 6.08 15.11 -13.99
C LEU A 80 7.03 14.15 -13.26
N LEU A 81 6.71 12.85 -13.24
CA LEU A 81 7.49 11.84 -12.53
C LEU A 81 8.41 11.05 -13.46
N PHE A 82 7.98 10.78 -14.69
CA PHE A 82 8.71 9.96 -15.65
C PHE A 82 9.26 10.75 -16.85
N GLY A 83 8.97 12.05 -16.96
CA GLY A 83 9.35 12.89 -18.09
C GLY A 83 8.44 12.71 -19.32
N ASP A 84 8.87 13.25 -20.46
CA ASP A 84 8.09 13.28 -21.72
C ASP A 84 7.58 11.90 -22.19
N VAL A 85 8.21 10.81 -21.73
CA VAL A 85 7.85 9.42 -22.06
C VAL A 85 6.51 8.98 -21.45
N ALA A 86 6.00 9.66 -20.41
CA ALA A 86 4.74 9.29 -19.75
C ALA A 86 3.58 10.26 -20.03
N ALA A 87 3.76 11.24 -20.93
CA ALA A 87 2.72 12.18 -21.32
C ALA A 87 1.46 11.52 -21.91
N GLY A 88 1.57 10.28 -22.39
CA GLY A 88 0.47 9.48 -22.94
C GLY A 88 -0.10 8.40 -22.00
N TRP A 89 0.34 8.30 -20.74
CA TRP A 89 -0.13 7.26 -19.81
C TRP A 89 -1.43 7.61 -19.09
N THR A 90 -2.03 8.75 -19.43
CA THR A 90 -3.27 9.23 -18.83
C THR A 90 -4.45 8.42 -19.36
N VAL A 91 -5.09 7.65 -18.48
CA VAL A 91 -6.32 6.92 -18.83
C VAL A 91 -7.50 7.69 -18.26
N THR A 92 -8.29 8.32 -19.13
CA THR A 92 -9.52 9.01 -18.76
C THR A 92 -10.66 7.99 -18.70
N LEU A 93 -11.27 7.84 -17.51
CA LEU A 93 -12.37 6.88 -17.30
C LEU A 93 -13.74 7.56 -17.35
N VAL A 94 -13.85 8.86 -17.03
CA VAL A 94 -15.11 9.62 -17.01
C VAL A 94 -14.90 11.05 -17.53
N ASP A 95 -15.57 11.41 -18.61
CA ASP A 95 -15.64 12.78 -19.12
C ASP A 95 -16.67 13.60 -18.33
N GLY A 96 -16.27 14.77 -17.81
CA GLY A 96 -17.17 15.74 -17.19
C GLY A 96 -17.43 15.58 -15.68
N TYR A 97 -16.52 14.95 -14.93
CA TYR A 97 -16.66 14.84 -13.48
C TYR A 97 -16.20 16.14 -12.78
N ASN A 98 -17.13 16.82 -12.10
CA ASN A 98 -16.81 17.95 -11.22
C ASN A 98 -16.11 17.38 -9.97
N GLY A 99 -14.78 17.38 -9.99
CA GLY A 99 -13.96 16.60 -9.07
C GLY A 99 -14.36 16.68 -7.59
N PHE A 100 -14.34 15.54 -6.91
CA PHE A 100 -14.72 15.44 -5.52
C PHE A 100 -13.56 15.92 -4.62
N LEU A 101 -13.57 17.22 -4.27
CA LEU A 101 -12.52 17.87 -3.46
C LEU A 101 -12.18 17.11 -2.17
N LEU A 102 -13.19 16.46 -1.57
CA LEU A 102 -13.03 15.71 -0.33
C LEU A 102 -12.18 14.43 -0.51
N ALA A 103 -12.09 13.85 -1.72
CA ALA A 103 -11.18 12.73 -2.01
C ALA A 103 -9.72 13.16 -2.17
N ILE A 104 -9.47 14.42 -2.57
CA ILE A 104 -8.13 14.97 -2.72
C ILE A 104 -7.54 15.37 -1.36
N LEU A 105 -8.36 15.92 -0.47
CA LEU A 105 -7.94 16.40 0.85
C LEU A 105 -7.53 15.24 1.81
N PRO A 106 -6.71 15.50 2.86
CA PRO A 106 -6.33 14.52 3.87
C PRO A 106 -7.48 13.65 4.44
N PRO A 107 -8.67 14.17 4.77
CA PRO A 107 -9.82 13.35 5.20
C PRO A 107 -10.21 12.24 4.20
N GLY A 108 -10.12 12.49 2.89
CA GLY A 108 -10.43 11.49 1.87
C GLY A 108 -9.47 10.30 1.90
N ALA A 109 -8.19 10.55 2.21
CA ALA A 109 -7.19 9.50 2.34
C ALA A 109 -7.49 8.58 3.53
N PHE A 110 -7.92 9.12 4.67
CA PHE A 110 -8.27 8.33 5.85
C PHE A 110 -9.52 7.47 5.62
N ILE A 111 -10.54 8.02 4.96
CA ILE A 111 -11.76 7.27 4.62
C ILE A 111 -11.45 6.12 3.66
N ALA A 112 -10.70 6.40 2.58
CA ALA A 112 -10.31 5.39 1.60
C ALA A 112 -9.45 4.28 2.23
N LEU A 113 -8.51 4.65 3.12
CA LEU A 113 -7.71 3.68 3.87
C LEU A 113 -8.58 2.83 4.81
N GLY A 114 -9.55 3.44 5.50
CA GLY A 114 -10.50 2.73 6.35
C GLY A 114 -11.31 1.67 5.60
N PHE A 115 -11.83 2.02 4.42
CA PHE A 115 -12.53 1.06 3.56
C PHE A 115 -11.60 -0.05 3.04
N MET A 116 -10.35 0.28 2.72
CA MET A 116 -9.36 -0.71 2.28
C MET A 116 -9.05 -1.74 3.39
N ILE A 117 -8.89 -1.27 4.63
CA ILE A 117 -8.67 -2.14 5.80
C ILE A 117 -9.92 -3.00 6.06
N ALA A 118 -11.12 -2.41 5.99
CA ALA A 118 -12.36 -3.15 6.15
C ALA A 118 -12.50 -4.26 5.11
N LEU A 119 -12.19 -3.97 3.84
CA LEU A 119 -12.20 -4.95 2.76
C LEU A 119 -11.17 -6.06 3.02
N LYS A 120 -9.94 -5.71 3.42
CA LYS A 120 -8.91 -6.69 3.76
C LYS A 120 -9.36 -7.60 4.90
N ASN A 121 -9.97 -7.05 5.95
CA ASN A 121 -10.46 -7.80 7.09
C ASN A 121 -11.58 -8.78 6.69
N VAL A 122 -12.52 -8.35 5.84
CA VAL A 122 -13.59 -9.23 5.31
C VAL A 122 -13.01 -10.37 4.47
N ILE A 123 -12.00 -10.08 3.64
CA ILE A 123 -11.31 -11.11 2.83
C ILE A 123 -10.60 -12.11 3.75
N ASP A 124 -9.91 -11.63 4.78
CA ASP A 124 -9.14 -12.48 5.70
C ASP A 124 -10.07 -13.40 6.51
N GLN A 125 -11.16 -12.86 7.06
CA GLN A 125 -12.18 -13.65 7.79
C GLN A 125 -12.79 -14.75 6.91
N ARG A 126 -13.04 -14.46 5.62
CA ARG A 126 -13.53 -15.48 4.67
C ARG A 126 -12.47 -16.54 4.39
N GLY A 127 -11.20 -16.17 4.33
CA GLY A 127 -10.07 -17.09 4.16
C GLY A 127 -9.87 -17.99 5.38
N GLU A 128 -9.94 -17.42 6.58
CA GLU A 128 -9.84 -18.14 7.85
C GLU A 128 -11.02 -19.09 8.06
N ALA A 129 -12.25 -18.66 7.77
CA ALA A 129 -13.43 -19.53 7.83
C ALA A 129 -13.31 -20.74 6.88
N ARG A 130 -12.74 -20.53 5.68
CA ARG A 130 -12.46 -21.63 4.73
C ARG A 130 -11.36 -22.57 5.23
N ARG A 131 -10.29 -22.03 5.83
CA ARG A 131 -9.20 -22.84 6.43
C ARG A 131 -9.70 -23.66 7.62
N GLN A 132 -10.57 -23.09 8.46
CA GLN A 132 -11.18 -23.78 9.59
C GLN A 132 -12.15 -24.87 9.13
N ALA A 133 -12.99 -24.61 8.12
CA ALA A 133 -13.88 -25.62 7.54
C ALA A 133 -13.11 -26.80 6.91
N ALA A 134 -11.98 -26.52 6.25
CA ALA A 134 -11.08 -27.56 5.74
C ALA A 134 -10.39 -28.34 6.87
N ALA A 135 -9.99 -27.68 7.97
CA ALA A 135 -9.37 -28.33 9.12
C ALA A 135 -10.35 -29.24 9.89
N VAL A 136 -11.62 -28.82 10.07
CA VAL A 136 -12.67 -29.63 10.72
C VAL A 136 -12.96 -30.93 9.95
N THR A 137 -12.88 -30.87 8.62
CA THR A 137 -13.08 -32.06 7.77
C THR A 137 -11.96 -33.10 7.96
N VAL A 138 -10.73 -32.67 8.28
CA VAL A 138 -9.58 -33.55 8.47
C VAL A 138 -9.55 -34.20 9.88
N ILE A 139 -10.14 -33.56 10.90
CA ILE A 139 -10.17 -34.07 12.28
C ILE A 139 -11.36 -35.04 12.53
N THR A 140 -12.15 -35.36 11.50
CA THR A 140 -13.20 -36.40 11.58
C THR A 140 -12.75 -37.73 10.97
N PRO A 141 -11.76 -38.48 11.53
CA PRO A 141 -11.67 -39.91 11.29
C PRO A 141 -12.28 -40.68 12.47
N ALA A 142 -13.28 -41.51 12.18
CA ALA A 142 -13.52 -42.79 12.86
C ALA A 142 -13.98 -42.84 14.34
N THR A 143 -15.05 -42.13 14.74
CA THR A 143 -15.76 -42.42 16.02
C THR A 143 -17.20 -42.91 15.85
N THR A 144 -17.63 -43.30 14.63
CA THR A 144 -18.96 -43.91 14.40
C THR A 144 -18.92 -45.35 13.88
N MET A 145 -17.85 -46.10 14.20
CA MET A 145 -17.86 -47.57 14.16
C MET A 145 -17.70 -48.09 15.60
N GLY A 146 -18.79 -48.14 16.37
CA GLY A 146 -18.80 -48.80 17.66
C GLY A 146 -19.63 -48.12 18.74
N ALA A 147 -20.96 -48.07 18.57
CA ALA A 147 -21.89 -48.06 19.69
C ALA A 147 -23.32 -48.34 19.19
N VAL A 148 -23.76 -49.58 19.48
CA VAL A 148 -25.14 -50.11 19.50
C VAL A 148 -25.79 -50.44 18.16
#